data_AF-A0A1I9W379-F1
#
_entry.id   AF-A0A1I9W379-F1
#
_cell.length_a   1.000
_cell.length_b   1.000
_cell.length_c   1.000
_cell.angle_alpha   90.00
_cell.angle_beta   90.00
_cell.angle_gamma   90.00
#
_symmetry.space_group_name_H-M   'P 1'
#
loop_
_entity.id
_entity.type
_entity.pdbx_description
1 polymer ?
#
loop_
_entity_poly.entity_id
_entity_poly.type
_entity_poly.pdbx_seq_one_letter_code
_entity_poly.pdbx_strand_id
1 'polypeptide(L)'
;IVHTQGFLHCHTPATDASSMVKSVLDDLFDYFQGMTLPAQVRVSMACCLNMCGAVHCSDIALLGYHRKPPVIDHEVIDKLCEIPLVIAACPTGAISPAKAEDGGKTVKIKEERCMFCGNCY
;
A
#
# COMPACT_ATOMS: atom_id res chain seq x y z
N ILE A 1 18.72 -5.37 2.18
CA ILE A 1 17.42 -4.70 2.36
C ILE A 1 16.32 -5.74 2.18
N VAL A 2 15.52 -6.03 3.21
CA VAL A 2 14.33 -6.89 3.06
C VAL A 2 13.30 -6.11 2.25
N HIS A 3 12.74 -6.70 1.19
CA HIS A 3 11.80 -6.00 0.32
C HIS A 3 10.68 -6.89 -0.21
N THR A 4 9.72 -6.26 -0.88
CA THR A 4 8.47 -6.84 -1.37
C THR A 4 8.45 -6.94 -2.90
N GLN A 5 7.31 -7.31 -3.48
CA GLN A 5 7.20 -7.56 -4.92
C GLN A 5 7.20 -6.30 -5.80
N GLY A 6 6.63 -5.18 -5.34
CA GLY A 6 6.53 -3.97 -6.15
C GLY A 6 5.72 -4.17 -7.45
N PHE A 7 6.12 -3.46 -8.51
CA PHE A 7 5.44 -3.51 -9.81
C PHE A 7 5.72 -4.78 -10.60
N LEU A 8 6.66 -5.62 -10.15
CA LEU A 8 6.95 -6.88 -10.82
C LEU A 8 5.82 -7.91 -10.71
N HIS A 9 5.04 -7.87 -9.62
CA HIS A 9 4.05 -8.93 -9.38
C HIS A 9 2.83 -8.54 -8.53
N CYS A 10 2.86 -7.46 -7.76
CA CYS A 10 1.75 -7.10 -6.88
C CYS A 10 0.71 -6.23 -7.62
N HIS A 11 -0.57 -6.36 -7.26
CA HIS A 11 -1.67 -5.52 -7.78
C HIS A 11 -2.03 -4.35 -6.85
N THR A 12 -1.55 -4.32 -5.61
CA THR A 12 -1.70 -3.19 -4.67
C THR A 12 -0.43 -2.33 -4.43
N PRO A 13 0.61 -2.30 -5.30
CA PRO A 13 1.80 -1.50 -5.03
C PRO A 13 1.53 -0.01 -5.27
N ALA A 14 2.01 0.83 -4.35
CA ALA A 14 2.08 2.27 -4.54
C ALA A 14 3.40 2.72 -5.18
N THR A 15 4.42 1.85 -5.15
CA THR A 15 5.74 2.08 -5.75
C THR A 15 6.40 0.73 -6.07
N ASP A 16 7.45 0.77 -6.90
CA ASP A 16 8.25 -0.42 -7.15
C ASP A 16 9.22 -0.72 -6.00
N ALA A 17 9.50 -2.01 -5.78
CA ALA A 17 10.39 -2.46 -4.72
C ALA A 17 11.81 -2.68 -5.23
N SER A 18 11.99 -3.40 -6.33
CA SER A 18 13.31 -3.78 -6.82
C SER A 18 14.14 -2.58 -7.26
N SER A 19 13.55 -1.62 -7.99
CA SER A 19 14.25 -0.40 -8.41
C SER A 19 14.64 0.51 -7.24
N MET A 20 13.76 0.65 -6.24
CA MET A 20 14.06 1.40 -5.01
C MET A 20 15.20 0.78 -4.23
N VAL A 21 15.17 -0.54 -4.03
CA VAL A 21 16.24 -1.28 -3.33
C VAL A 21 17.55 -1.18 -4.07
N LYS A 22 17.54 -1.33 -5.39
CA LYS A 22 18.74 -1.19 -6.23
C LYS A 22 19.34 0.21 -6.09
N SER A 23 18.54 1.26 -6.26
CA SER A 23 19.02 2.65 -6.17
C SER A 23 19.62 2.95 -4.80
N VAL A 24 18.97 2.51 -3.72
CA VAL A 24 19.47 2.73 -2.35
C VAL A 24 20.72 1.90 -2.04
N LEU A 25 20.78 0.65 -2.51
CA LEU A 25 21.97 -0.19 -2.29
C LEU A 25 23.18 0.28 -3.09
N ASP A 26 22.99 0.93 -4.23
CA ASP A 26 24.08 1.52 -5.01
C ASP A 26 24.72 2.68 -4.24
N ASP A 27 23.91 3.55 -3.65
CA ASP A 27 24.40 4.68 -2.84
C ASP A 27 24.99 4.23 -1.48
N LEU A 28 24.54 3.10 -0.95
CA LEU A 28 24.99 2.56 0.35
C LEU A 28 26.04 1.46 0.22
N PHE A 29 26.55 1.20 -0.98
CA PHE A 29 27.42 0.04 -1.24
C PHE A 29 28.71 0.05 -0.40
N ASP A 30 29.32 1.23 -0.22
CA ASP A 30 30.53 1.37 0.60
C ASP A 30 30.29 0.98 2.06
N TYR A 31 29.12 1.29 2.62
CA TYR A 31 28.73 0.89 3.98
C TYR A 31 28.47 -0.62 4.08
N PHE A 32 28.05 -1.27 2.98
CA PHE A 32 27.82 -2.71 2.95
C PHE A 32 29.14 -3.51 2.96
N GLN A 33 30.21 -2.95 2.37
CA GLN A 33 31.53 -3.60 2.32
C GLN A 33 32.35 -3.44 3.60
N GLY A 34 32.02 -2.47 4.45
CA GLY A 34 32.76 -2.15 5.67
C GLY A 34 31.96 -2.30 6.96
N MET A 35 32.60 -1.96 8.09
CA MET A 35 31.97 -1.87 9.42
C MET A 35 32.23 -0.50 10.03
N THR A 36 31.79 0.55 9.34
CA THR A 36 32.02 1.96 9.73
C THR A 36 30.91 2.54 10.60
N LEU A 37 29.78 1.84 10.74
CA LEU A 37 28.63 2.27 11.52
C LEU A 37 28.73 1.79 12.98
N PRO A 38 28.21 2.56 13.96
CA PRO A 38 28.26 2.18 15.38
C PRO A 38 27.51 0.87 15.70
N ALA A 39 26.54 0.50 14.88
CA ALA A 39 25.76 -0.74 14.98
C ALA A 39 25.27 -1.15 13.59
N GLN A 40 24.79 -2.39 13.47
CA GLN A 40 24.18 -2.87 12.23
C GLN A 40 22.88 -2.13 11.95
N VAL A 41 22.80 -1.44 10.81
CA VAL A 41 21.58 -0.76 10.36
C VAL A 41 20.77 -1.69 9.45
N ARG A 42 19.51 -1.91 9.80
CA ARG A 42 18.55 -2.69 9.01
C ARG A 42 17.65 -1.74 8.24
N VAL A 43 17.79 -1.77 6.92
CA VAL A 43 16.90 -1.07 5.99
C VAL A 43 15.93 -2.06 5.38
N SER A 44 14.64 -1.72 5.35
CA SER A 44 13.60 -2.52 4.69
C SER A 44 12.70 -1.66 3.81
N MET A 45 12.07 -2.29 2.82
CA MET A 45 11.20 -1.62 1.85
C MET A 45 9.89 -2.39 1.65
N ALA A 46 8.76 -1.69 1.65
CA ALA A 46 7.46 -2.24 1.28
C ALA A 46 6.80 -1.38 0.21
N CYS A 47 6.24 -2.02 -0.81
CA CYS A 47 5.57 -1.36 -1.92
C CYS A 47 4.20 -0.76 -1.53
N CYS A 48 3.62 -1.20 -0.42
CA CYS A 48 2.42 -0.64 0.19
C CYS A 48 2.39 -0.92 1.70
N LEU A 49 1.39 -0.38 2.38
CA LEU A 49 1.20 -0.47 3.84
C LEU A 49 0.74 -1.81 4.37
N ASN A 50 0.52 -2.81 3.52
CA ASN A 50 0.45 -4.20 3.97
C ASN A 50 1.80 -4.68 4.52
N MET A 51 2.89 -3.93 4.25
CA MET A 51 4.19 -4.08 4.90
C MET A 51 4.65 -5.54 4.95
N CYS A 52 4.57 -6.28 3.83
CA CYS A 52 4.81 -7.73 3.72
C CYS A 52 6.28 -8.12 4.00
N GLY A 53 6.78 -7.84 5.22
CA GLY A 53 8.17 -7.90 5.62
C GLY A 53 8.42 -7.08 6.89
N ALA A 54 9.63 -6.53 7.01
CA ALA A 54 10.12 -5.92 8.26
C ALA A 54 9.99 -4.38 8.33
N VAL A 55 9.20 -3.75 7.45
CA VAL A 55 9.10 -2.28 7.38
C VAL A 55 8.63 -1.65 8.69
N HIS A 56 7.73 -2.30 9.43
CA HIS A 56 7.21 -1.81 10.71
C HIS A 56 8.22 -1.91 11.88
N CYS A 57 9.37 -2.57 11.67
CA CYS A 57 10.34 -2.87 12.73
C CYS A 57 11.81 -2.73 12.27
N SER A 58 12.06 -1.91 11.25
CA SER A 58 13.40 -1.61 10.73
C SER A 58 13.93 -0.28 11.24
N ASP A 59 15.25 -0.14 11.34
CA ASP A 59 15.90 1.11 11.73
C ASP A 59 15.58 2.22 10.72
N ILE A 60 15.57 1.88 9.43
CA ILE A 60 15.11 2.74 8.34
C ILE A 60 14.11 1.97 7.48
N ALA A 61 12.97 2.58 7.24
CA ALA A 61 11.85 1.97 6.55
C ALA A 61 11.43 2.81 5.34
N LEU A 62 11.39 2.18 4.17
CA LEU A 62 10.85 2.76 2.93
C LEU A 62 9.46 2.18 2.69
N LEU A 63 8.47 3.05 2.50
CA LEU A 63 7.08 2.65 2.37
C LEU A 63 6.41 3.36 1.20
N GLY A 64 5.86 2.58 0.27
CA GLY A 64 4.95 3.08 -0.75
C GLY A 64 3.65 3.57 -0.13
N TYR A 65 3.22 4.77 -0.51
CA TYR A 65 2.08 5.45 0.11
C TYR A 65 1.19 6.13 -0.93
N HIS A 66 -0.11 5.82 -0.90
CA HIS A 66 -1.10 6.50 -1.74
C HIS A 66 -1.52 7.84 -1.12
N ARG A 67 -1.98 8.79 -1.95
CA ARG A 67 -2.40 10.13 -1.50
C ARG A 67 -3.74 10.58 -2.09
N LYS A 68 -4.52 9.64 -2.63
CA LYS A 68 -5.83 9.89 -3.25
C LYS A 68 -6.82 8.81 -2.81
N PRO A 69 -8.11 9.15 -2.58
CA PRO A 69 -9.15 8.16 -2.38
C PRO A 69 -9.26 7.21 -3.59
N PRO A 70 -9.78 5.98 -3.40
CA PRO A 70 -9.98 5.08 -4.52
C PRO A 70 -11.11 5.59 -5.43
N VAL A 71 -10.95 5.34 -6.73
CA VAL A 71 -11.99 5.62 -7.73
C VAL A 71 -12.92 4.41 -7.78
N ILE A 72 -14.23 4.66 -7.69
CA ILE A 72 -15.23 3.60 -7.65
C ILE A 72 -15.66 3.27 -9.07
N ASP A 73 -15.52 2.01 -9.48
CA ASP A 73 -16.14 1.50 -10.70
C ASP A 73 -17.55 0.99 -10.38
N HIS A 74 -18.54 1.88 -10.55
CA HIS A 74 -19.93 1.61 -10.20
C HIS A 74 -20.57 0.51 -11.07
N GLU A 75 -20.04 0.21 -12.26
CA GLU A 75 -20.63 -0.74 -13.21
C GLU A 75 -20.33 -2.21 -12.87
N VAL A 76 -19.23 -2.44 -12.15
CA VAL A 76 -18.72 -3.79 -11.86
C VAL A 76 -18.68 -4.15 -10.38
N ILE A 77 -18.74 -3.16 -9.47
CA ILE A 77 -18.57 -3.41 -8.02
C ILE A 77 -19.57 -4.42 -7.44
N ASP A 78 -20.84 -4.40 -7.86
CA ASP A 78 -21.84 -5.38 -7.39
C ASP A 78 -21.59 -6.80 -7.93
N LYS A 79 -20.87 -6.91 -9.06
CA LYS A 79 -20.56 -8.20 -9.71
C LYS A 79 -19.28 -8.82 -9.16
N LEU A 80 -18.33 -7.99 -8.72
CA LEU A 80 -16.98 -8.43 -8.32
C LEU A 80 -16.75 -8.40 -6.80
N CYS A 81 -17.51 -7.59 -6.06
CA CYS A 81 -17.25 -7.35 -4.65
C CYS A 81 -18.43 -7.70 -3.76
N GLU A 82 -18.14 -8.28 -2.61
CA GLU A 82 -19.10 -8.37 -1.50
C GLU A 82 -19.11 -7.02 -0.76
N ILE A 83 -20.13 -6.19 -1.02
CA ILE A 83 -20.25 -4.83 -0.46
C ILE A 83 -20.02 -4.75 1.06
N PRO A 84 -20.53 -5.68 1.91
CA PRO A 84 -20.25 -5.67 3.34
C PRO A 84 -18.75 -5.80 3.67
N LEU A 85 -17.99 -6.60 2.91
CA LEU A 85 -16.56 -6.76 3.10
C LEU A 85 -15.81 -5.48 2.75
N VAL A 86 -16.17 -4.83 1.64
CA VAL A 86 -15.58 -3.54 1.23
C VAL A 86 -15.78 -2.47 2.31
N ILE A 87 -16.97 -2.40 2.89
CA ILE A 87 -17.27 -1.45 3.99
C ILE A 87 -16.45 -1.80 5.24
N ALA A 88 -16.41 -3.08 5.63
CA ALA A 88 -15.69 -3.54 6.81
C ALA A 88 -14.16 -3.41 6.68
N ALA A 89 -13.63 -3.42 5.45
CA ALA A 89 -12.20 -3.24 5.17
C ALA A 89 -11.69 -1.82 5.51
N CYS A 90 -12.58 -0.84 5.70
CA CYS A 90 -12.18 0.54 5.96
C CYS A 90 -11.93 0.80 7.46
N PRO A 91 -10.68 1.05 7.89
CA PRO A 91 -10.37 1.27 9.31
C PRO A 91 -10.92 2.60 9.84
N THR A 92 -11.16 3.58 8.97
CA THR A 92 -11.67 4.91 9.36
C THR A 92 -13.20 5.04 9.20
N GLY A 93 -13.89 4.00 8.71
CA GLY A 93 -15.33 4.05 8.43
C GLY A 93 -15.71 5.11 7.39
N ALA A 94 -14.85 5.35 6.39
CA ALA A 94 -15.08 6.30 5.31
C ALA A 94 -16.08 5.80 4.26
N ILE A 95 -16.32 4.49 4.19
CA ILE A 95 -17.14 3.83 3.18
C ILE A 95 -18.56 3.60 3.73
N SER A 96 -19.57 3.82 2.91
CA SER A 96 -20.97 3.58 3.26
C SER A 96 -21.73 3.00 2.07
N PRO A 97 -22.81 2.23 2.29
CA PRO A 97 -23.61 1.70 1.20
C PRO A 97 -24.32 2.83 0.43
N ALA A 98 -24.49 2.61 -0.87
CA ALA A 98 -25.20 3.49 -1.79
C ALA A 98 -25.93 2.66 -2.87
N LYS A 99 -26.77 3.33 -3.66
CA LYS A 99 -27.38 2.75 -4.86
C LYS A 99 -26.87 3.51 -6.08
N ALA A 100 -26.51 2.78 -7.13
CA ALA A 100 -26.17 3.36 -8.42
C ALA A 100 -27.45 3.85 -9.13
N GLU A 101 -27.28 4.69 -10.16
CA GLU A 101 -28.40 5.29 -10.92
C GLU A 101 -29.25 4.24 -11.64
N ASP A 102 -28.64 3.10 -12.00
CA ASP A 102 -29.29 1.94 -12.60
C ASP A 102 -30.02 1.03 -11.58
N GLY A 103 -29.97 1.37 -10.29
CA GLY A 103 -30.54 0.59 -9.20
C GLY A 103 -29.63 -0.50 -8.61
N GLY A 104 -28.42 -0.68 -9.15
CA GLY A 104 -27.41 -1.61 -8.63
C GLY A 104 -26.88 -1.22 -7.25
N LYS A 105 -26.32 -2.18 -6.50
CA LYS A 105 -25.67 -1.88 -5.22
C LYS A 105 -24.31 -1.27 -5.46
N THR A 106 -23.97 -0.24 -4.69
CA THR A 106 -22.64 0.38 -4.77
C THR A 106 -22.23 0.96 -3.42
N VAL A 107 -21.09 1.63 -3.38
CA VAL A 107 -20.60 2.33 -2.18
C VAL A 107 -20.37 3.81 -2.47
N LYS A 108 -20.32 4.60 -1.41
CA LYS A 108 -19.86 5.99 -1.42
C LYS A 108 -18.72 6.15 -0.44
N ILE A 109 -17.78 7.05 -0.75
CA ILE A 109 -16.59 7.30 0.07
C ILE A 109 -16.60 8.76 0.51
N LYS A 110 -16.50 8.97 1.82
CA LYS A 110 -16.23 10.29 2.41
C LYS A 110 -14.75 10.58 2.31
N GLU A 111 -14.33 11.34 1.30
CA GLU A 111 -12.93 11.61 1.00
C GLU A 111 -12.19 12.21 2.20
N GLU A 112 -12.85 13.08 2.98
CA GLU A 112 -12.31 13.72 4.17
C GLU A 112 -11.97 12.74 5.31
N ARG A 113 -12.51 11.51 5.26
CA ARG A 113 -12.21 10.43 6.22
C ARG A 113 -11.27 9.38 5.64
N CYS A 114 -10.99 9.41 4.34
CA CYS A 114 -10.11 8.44 3.70
C CYS A 114 -8.65 8.78 4.00
N MET A 115 -7.87 7.77 4.41
CA MET A 115 -6.42 7.89 4.64
C MET A 115 -5.61 7.05 3.64
N PHE A 116 -6.23 6.71 2.50
CA PHE A 116 -5.56 6.12 1.33
C PHE A 116 -4.88 4.77 1.60
N CYS A 117 -5.45 3.97 2.51
CA CYS A 117 -4.82 2.70 2.87
C CYS A 117 -4.79 1.64 1.76
N GLY A 118 -5.66 1.77 0.75
CA GLY A 118 -5.79 0.79 -0.33
C GLY A 118 -6.46 -0.53 0.05
N ASN A 119 -6.79 -0.78 1.33
CA ASN A 119 -7.35 -2.06 1.80
C ASN A 119 -8.75 -2.42 1.23
N CYS A 120 -9.42 -1.45 0.61
CA CYS A 120 -10.75 -1.64 0.02
C CYS A 120 -10.71 -1.84 -1.51
N TYR A 121 -9.53 -1.78 -2.11
CA TYR A 121 -9.28 -2.14 -3.51
C TYR A 121 -9.16 -3.66 -3.61
#